data_AF-A0A7G8H5F6-F1
#
_entry.id   AF-A0A7G8H5F6-F1
#
_cell.length_a   1.000
_cell.length_b   1.000
_cell.length_c   1.000
_cell.angle_alpha   90.00
_cell.angle_beta   90.00
_cell.angle_gamma   90.00
#
_symmetry.space_group_name_H-M   'P 1'
#
loop_
_entity.id
_entity.type
_entity.pdbx_description
1 polymer ?
#
loop_
_entity_poly.entity_id
_entity_poly.type
_entity_poly.pdbx_seq_one_letter_code
_entity_poly.pdbx_strand_id
1 'polypeptide(L)'
;MLWTAVVLLLLVPTTAGRFLLDLAGGVLLALLALPLILSGLGWIAWKLLQSRMISCNACGATGLKGSAACAVCGTPYASEGGQSASAAAPSTPASDVTIDVVAQDVDSDS
;
A
#
# COMPACT_ATOMS: atom_id res chain seq x y z
N MET A 1 -33.86 -38.33 25.80
CA MET A 1 -32.45 -38.45 25.35
C MET A 1 -32.21 -39.71 24.53
N LEU A 2 -32.66 -40.90 24.96
CA LEU A 2 -32.52 -42.12 24.16
C LEU A 2 -33.29 -42.06 22.83
N TRP A 3 -34.52 -41.55 22.84
CA TRP A 3 -35.36 -41.45 21.64
C TRP A 3 -34.79 -40.49 20.57
N THR A 4 -34.25 -39.35 20.99
CA THR A 4 -33.61 -38.38 20.08
C THR A 4 -32.35 -38.96 19.44
N ALA A 5 -31.57 -39.74 20.20
CA ALA A 5 -30.42 -40.46 19.67
C ALA A 5 -30.82 -41.55 18.67
N VAL A 6 -31.92 -42.28 18.93
CA VAL A 6 -32.44 -43.31 18.02
C VAL A 6 -32.98 -42.71 16.72
N VAL A 7 -33.71 -41.60 16.78
CA VAL A 7 -34.20 -40.87 15.59
C VAL A 7 -33.02 -40.31 14.79
N LEU A 8 -31.99 -39.76 15.45
CA LEU A 8 -30.78 -39.29 14.80
C LEU A 8 -30.02 -40.44 14.13
N LEU A 9 -29.89 -41.58 14.82
CA LEU A 9 -29.25 -42.80 14.30
C LEU A 9 -30.02 -43.41 13.12
N LEU A 10 -31.35 -43.29 13.09
CA LEU A 10 -32.18 -43.71 11.95
C LEU A 10 -32.16 -42.71 10.78
N LEU A 11 -31.93 -41.42 11.04
CA LEU A 11 -31.79 -40.41 9.98
C LEU A 11 -30.41 -40.45 9.30
N VAL A 12 -29.35 -40.83 10.02
CA VAL A 12 -27.99 -40.99 9.47
C VAL A 12 -27.90 -41.92 8.24
N PRO A 13 -28.58 -43.08 8.17
CA PRO A 13 -28.62 -43.93 6.97
C PRO A 13 -29.60 -43.44 5.89
N THR A 14 -30.38 -42.39 6.13
CA THR A 14 -31.28 -41.83 5.11
C THR A 14 -30.55 -40.83 4.20
N THR A 15 -30.89 -40.83 2.92
CA THR A 15 -30.35 -39.91 1.92
C THR A 15 -30.58 -38.43 2.29
N ALA A 16 -31.70 -38.12 2.94
CA ALA A 16 -31.98 -36.79 3.46
C ALA A 16 -31.02 -36.38 4.59
N GLY A 17 -30.71 -37.28 5.52
CA GLY A 17 -29.75 -37.01 6.60
C GLY A 17 -28.34 -36.74 6.07
N ARG A 18 -27.89 -37.51 5.07
CA ARG A 18 -26.61 -37.28 4.39
C ARG A 18 -26.56 -35.92 3.71
N PHE A 19 -27.63 -35.53 3.01
CA PHE A 19 -27.71 -34.24 2.33
C PHE A 19 -27.65 -33.05 3.30
N LEU A 20 -28.35 -33.11 4.44
CA LEU A 20 -28.26 -32.05 5.45
C LEU A 20 -26.86 -31.97 6.08
N LEU A 21 -26.22 -33.12 6.31
CA LEU A 21 -24.85 -33.18 6.84
C LEU A 21 -23.82 -32.67 5.82
N ASP A 22 -23.99 -32.95 4.54
CA ASP A 22 -23.13 -32.42 3.46
C ASP A 22 -23.33 -30.91 3.28
N LEU A 23 -24.55 -30.41 3.41
CA LEU A 23 -24.83 -28.97 3.36
C LEU A 23 -24.25 -28.25 4.58
N ALA A 24 -24.47 -28.77 5.79
CA ALA A 24 -23.91 -28.23 7.02
C ALA A 24 -22.38 -28.31 7.04
N GLY A 25 -21.82 -29.43 6.58
CA GLY A 25 -20.39 -29.64 6.39
C GLY A 25 -19.80 -28.67 5.38
N GLY A 26 -20.47 -28.48 4.23
CA GLY A 26 -20.09 -27.53 3.20
C GLY A 26 -20.12 -26.09 3.68
N VAL A 27 -21.15 -25.69 4.43
CA VAL A 27 -21.25 -24.35 5.04
C VAL A 27 -20.15 -24.16 6.09
N LEU A 28 -19.91 -25.13 6.96
CA LEU A 28 -18.84 -25.06 7.96
C LEU A 28 -17.46 -24.95 7.30
N LEU A 29 -17.22 -25.75 6.25
CA LEU A 29 -16.00 -25.66 5.45
C LEU A 29 -15.88 -24.31 4.75
N ALA A 30 -16.96 -23.77 4.20
CA ALA A 30 -16.95 -22.45 3.56
C ALA A 30 -16.64 -21.34 4.57
N LEU A 31 -17.25 -21.39 5.76
CA LEU A 31 -16.98 -20.43 6.84
C LEU A 31 -15.55 -20.52 7.35
N LEU A 32 -14.92 -21.69 7.30
CA LEU A 32 -13.51 -21.86 7.66
C LEU A 32 -12.57 -21.45 6.51
N ALA A 33 -12.92 -21.79 5.28
CA ALA A 33 -12.15 -21.47 4.08
C ALA A 33 -12.17 -19.97 3.77
N LEU A 34 -13.29 -19.28 4.02
CA LEU A 34 -13.44 -17.85 3.75
C LEU A 34 -12.37 -16.99 4.44
N PRO A 35 -12.15 -17.06 5.77
CA PRO A 35 -11.10 -16.30 6.44
C PRO A 35 -9.70 -16.73 5.98
N LEU A 36 -9.48 -18.01 5.67
CA LEU A 36 -8.21 -18.51 5.12
C LEU A 36 -7.90 -17.86 3.76
N ILE A 37 -8.90 -17.82 2.88
CA ILE A 37 -8.80 -17.20 1.54
C ILE A 37 -8.61 -15.69 1.67
N LEU A 38 -9.41 -15.02 2.50
CA LEU A 38 -9.28 -13.58 2.73
C LEU A 38 -7.92 -13.21 3.32
N SER A 39 -7.39 -14.01 4.24
CA SER A 39 -6.05 -13.80 4.81
C SER A 39 -4.97 -13.98 3.75
N GLY A 40 -5.07 -15.03 2.93
CA GLY A 40 -4.13 -15.28 1.85
C GLY A 40 -4.14 -14.18 0.79
N LEU A 41 -5.31 -13.83 0.27
CA LEU A 41 -5.48 -12.76 -0.71
C LEU A 41 -5.09 -11.39 -0.15
N GLY A 42 -5.47 -11.11 1.10
CA GLY A 42 -5.12 -9.87 1.80
C GLY A 42 -3.60 -9.71 1.96
N TRP A 43 -2.89 -10.79 2.32
CA TRP A 43 -1.43 -10.78 2.41
C TRP A 43 -0.75 -10.48 1.07
N ILE A 44 -1.22 -11.13 0.00
CA ILE A 44 -0.70 -10.92 -1.34
C ILE A 44 -0.97 -9.47 -1.79
N ALA A 45 -2.20 -8.99 -1.63
CA ALA A 45 -2.57 -7.61 -1.94
C ALA A 45 -1.73 -6.58 -1.15
N TRP A 46 -1.48 -6.84 0.14
CA TRP A 46 -0.62 -6.00 0.98
C TRP A 46 0.81 -5.95 0.47
N LYS A 47 1.40 -7.09 0.10
CA LYS A 47 2.74 -7.14 -0.49
C LYS A 47 2.83 -6.35 -1.80
N LEU A 48 1.81 -6.44 -2.66
CA LEU A 48 1.77 -5.68 -3.90
C LEU A 48 1.66 -4.17 -3.62
N LEU A 49 0.83 -3.77 -2.66
CA LEU A 49 0.70 -2.37 -2.24
C LEU A 49 2.02 -1.83 -1.68
N GLN A 50 2.68 -2.61 -0.83
CA GLN A 50 3.96 -2.25 -0.22
C GLN A 50 5.07 -2.11 -1.26
N SER A 51 5.11 -2.97 -2.28
CA SER A 51 6.04 -2.83 -3.42
C SER A 51 5.79 -1.57 -4.26
N ARG A 52 4.62 -0.94 -4.14
CA ARG A 52 4.26 0.30 -4.85
C ARG A 52 4.38 1.55 -3.97
N MET A 53 4.76 1.43 -2.70
CA MET A 53 5.01 2.58 -1.85
C MET A 53 6.38 3.20 -2.17
N ILE A 54 6.41 4.52 -2.37
CA ILE A 54 7.63 5.30 -2.62
C ILE A 54 7.72 6.43 -1.59
N SER A 55 8.91 6.69 -1.06
CA SER A 55 9.17 7.81 -0.16
C SER A 55 9.58 9.06 -0.95
N CYS A 56 9.03 10.21 -0.59
CA CYS A 56 9.46 11.50 -1.10
C CYS A 56 10.84 11.89 -0.53
N ASN A 57 11.80 12.25 -1.38
CA ASN A 57 13.14 12.67 -0.94
C ASN A 57 13.13 14.05 -0.26
N ALA A 58 12.21 14.95 -0.65
CA ALA A 58 12.16 16.31 -0.13
C ALA A 58 11.54 16.44 1.28
N CYS A 59 10.50 15.65 1.59
CA CYS A 59 9.77 15.76 2.86
C CYS A 59 9.62 14.44 3.65
N GLY A 60 10.07 13.30 3.10
CA GLY A 60 9.97 12.00 3.75
C GLY A 60 8.58 11.36 3.72
N ALA A 61 7.55 12.01 3.17
CA ALA A 61 6.21 11.45 3.09
C ALA A 61 6.14 10.23 2.16
N THR A 62 5.36 9.22 2.55
CA THR A 62 5.10 8.02 1.73
C THR A 62 3.97 8.29 0.74
N GLY A 63 4.18 7.92 -0.51
CA GLY A 63 3.20 8.01 -1.60
C GLY A 63 3.12 6.72 -2.39
N LEU A 64 2.26 6.73 -3.41
CA LEU A 64 2.01 5.59 -4.30
C LEU A 64 2.72 5.81 -5.64
N LYS A 65 3.44 4.78 -6.12
CA LYS A 65 4.10 4.77 -7.44
C LYS A 65 3.01 4.91 -8.53
N GLY A 66 2.89 6.13 -9.08
CA GLY A 66 1.84 6.51 -10.05
C GLY A 66 1.31 7.93 -9.86
N SER A 67 1.53 8.56 -8.69
CA SER A 67 1.25 9.99 -8.50
C SER A 67 2.35 10.85 -9.13
N ALA A 68 1.96 11.87 -9.91
CA ALA A 68 2.91 12.77 -10.58
C ALA A 68 3.73 13.63 -9.58
N ALA A 69 3.14 13.99 -8.44
CA ALA A 69 3.76 14.82 -7.42
C ALA A 69 3.34 14.40 -6.00
N CYS A 70 4.18 14.72 -5.02
CA CYS A 70 3.87 14.50 -3.61
C CYS A 70 2.69 15.36 -3.16
N ALA A 71 1.66 14.73 -2.57
CA ALA A 71 0.47 15.44 -2.09
C ALA A 71 0.74 16.36 -0.87
N VAL A 72 1.91 16.24 -0.24
CA VAL A 72 2.30 17.04 0.93
C VAL A 72 3.11 18.27 0.54
N CYS A 73 4.18 18.09 -0.23
CA CYS A 73 5.11 19.18 -0.57
C CYS A 73 5.11 19.59 -2.06
N GLY A 74 4.32 18.93 -2.91
CA GLY A 74 4.22 19.25 -4.34
C GLY A 74 5.43 18.84 -5.19
N THR A 75 6.51 18.32 -4.60
CA THR A 75 7.69 17.90 -5.38
C THR A 75 7.37 16.67 -6.24
N PRO A 76 7.77 16.63 -7.52
CA PRO A 76 7.54 15.47 -8.38
C PRO A 76 8.28 14.25 -7.84
N TYR A 77 7.66 13.07 -7.91
CA TYR A 77 8.36 11.82 -7.63
C TYR A 77 9.32 11.53 -8.79
N ALA A 78 10.58 11.18 -8.50
CA ALA A 78 11.54 10.75 -9.51
C ALA A 78 11.01 9.47 -10.19
N SER A 79 10.35 9.62 -11.33
CA SER A 79 9.82 8.51 -12.12
C SER A 79 10.98 7.85 -12.87
N GLU A 80 11.05 6.51 -12.88
CA GLU A 80 12.10 5.71 -13.54
C GLU A 80 12.21 5.90 -15.08
N GLY A 81 11.51 6.86 -15.68
CA GLY A 81 11.64 7.25 -17.09
C GLY A 81 11.89 8.75 -17.30
N GLY A 82 11.98 9.53 -16.22
CA GLY A 82 12.37 10.93 -16.26
C GLY A 82 13.83 11.01 -15.85
N GLN A 83 14.71 11.14 -16.84
CA GLN A 83 16.07 11.59 -16.62
C GLN A 83 15.98 12.97 -15.95
N SER A 84 15.90 13.03 -14.62
CA SER A 84 16.27 14.22 -13.87
C SER A 84 17.78 14.34 -14.04
N ALA A 85 18.17 14.93 -15.16
CA ALA A 85 19.37 15.72 -15.26
C ALA A 85 19.21 16.94 -14.34
N SER A 86 19.13 16.70 -13.04
CA SER A 86 19.67 17.63 -12.07
C SER A 86 20.92 16.93 -11.61
N ALA A 87 22.01 17.17 -12.34
CA ALA A 87 23.32 17.09 -11.74
C ALA A 87 23.18 17.69 -10.35
N ALA A 88 23.48 16.90 -9.33
CA ALA A 88 23.76 17.45 -8.02
C ALA A 88 24.93 18.41 -8.24
N ALA A 89 24.63 19.67 -8.55
CA ALA A 89 25.58 20.73 -8.34
C ALA A 89 25.96 20.58 -6.86
N PRO A 90 27.25 20.37 -6.54
CA PRO A 90 27.65 20.26 -5.15
C PRO A 90 27.21 21.55 -4.47
N SER A 91 26.19 21.45 -3.62
CA SER A 91 25.70 22.56 -2.81
C SER A 91 26.87 23.03 -1.96
N THR A 92 27.55 24.07 -2.43
CA THR A 92 28.71 24.62 -1.75
C THR A 92 28.16 25.43 -0.58
N PRO A 93 28.55 25.14 0.68
CA PRO A 93 28.01 25.85 1.83
C PRO A 93 28.33 27.34 1.70
N ALA A 94 27.39 28.21 2.07
CA ALA A 94 27.53 29.66 1.93
C ALA A 94 28.75 30.23 2.68
N SER A 95 29.31 29.50 3.64
CA SER A 95 30.53 29.82 4.35
C SER A 95 31.82 29.65 3.54
N ASP A 96 31.79 28.93 2.41
CA ASP A 96 32.94 28.71 1.50
C ASP A 96 32.92 29.64 0.27
N VAL A 97 31.94 30.55 0.17
CA VAL A 97 31.76 31.43 -1.01
C VAL A 97 31.84 32.90 -0.58
N THR A 98 32.78 33.62 -1.18
CA THR A 98 32.87 35.09 -1.06
C THR A 98 32.06 35.73 -2.17
N ILE A 99 31.07 36.56 -1.82
CA ILE A 99 30.26 37.33 -2.78
C ILE A 99 30.82 38.75 -2.82
N ASP A 100 31.27 39.19 -4.00
CA ASP A 100 31.68 40.57 -4.24
C ASP A 100 30.46 41.42 -4.62
N VAL A 101 30.17 42.46 -3.85
CA VAL A 101 29.01 43.34 -4.05
C VAL A 101 29.51 44.71 -4.46
N VAL A 102 29.23 45.10 -5.70
CA VAL A 102 29.47 46.46 -6.19
C VAL A 102 28.20 47.27 -5.97
N ALA A 103 28.28 48.26 -5.08
CA ALA A 103 27.21 49.24 -4.91
C ALA A 103 27.22 50.22 -6.08
N GLN A 104 26.05 50.46 -6.67
CA GLN A 104 25.86 51.50 -7.68
C GLN A 104 25.13 52.67 -7.02
N ASP A 105 25.75 53.85 -7.03
CA ASP A 105 25.16 55.08 -6.49
C ASP A 105 24.12 55.64 -7.49
N VAL A 106 22.95 56.02 -6.99
CA VAL A 106 21.78 56.39 -7.81
C VAL A 106 21.81 57.82 -8.35
N ASP A 107 22.83 58.61 -8.00
CA ASP A 107 22.91 60.05 -8.30
C ASP A 107 23.95 60.43 -9.38
N SER A 108 24.50 59.47 -10.14
CA SER A 108 25.59 59.73 -11.10
C SER A 108 25.19 60.11 -12.54
N ASP A 109 23.89 60.27 -12.84
CA ASP A 109 23.40 60.79 -14.12
C ASP A 109 22.37 61.92 -13.89
N SER A 110 22.86 63.15 -13.70
CA SER A 110 22.10 64.40 -13.86
C SER A 110 23.02 65.55 -14.28
#